data_AF-A0A2S9PYJ4-F1
#
_entry.id   AF-A0A2S9PYJ4-F1
#
_cell.length_a   1.000
_cell.length_b   1.000
_cell.length_c   1.000
_cell.angle_alpha   90.00
_cell.angle_beta   90.00
_cell.angle_gamma   90.00
#
_symmetry.space_group_name_H-M   'P 1'
#
loop_
_entity.id
_entity.type
_entity.pdbx_description
1 polymer ?
#
loop_
_entity_poly.entity_id
_entity_poly.type
_entity_poly.pdbx_seq_one_letter_code
_entity_poly.pdbx_strand_id
1 'polypeptide(L)'
;MDDETFPADGDDWPIPPAWMWGCEGCVELYSTMKSLAAEPPPPPGAAEPAEGAGSAQVRLARHIAAEHRAELPAYAGSCTRCVDYQTRTARDRAMGRSTLTTEQLGRQHRARHAFVPHSTVHLL
;
A
#
# COMPACT_ATOMS: atom_id res chain seq x y z
N MET A 1 -1.95 40.30 4.50
CA MET A 1 -1.90 39.15 5.43
C MET A 1 -2.86 38.16 4.82
N ASP A 2 -2.34 37.48 3.81
CA ASP A 2 -3.07 36.55 2.98
C ASP A 2 -3.20 35.27 3.79
N ASP A 3 -4.45 34.88 4.02
CA ASP A 3 -4.86 33.68 4.74
C ASP A 3 -4.57 32.48 3.83
N GLU A 4 -3.34 31.94 3.92
CA GLU A 4 -3.00 30.64 3.33
C GLU A 4 -3.69 29.53 4.14
N THR A 5 -4.98 29.33 3.87
CA THR A 5 -5.66 28.09 4.24
C THR A 5 -5.13 26.98 3.32
N PHE A 6 -4.06 26.29 3.74
CA PHE A 6 -3.64 25.02 3.15
C PHE A 6 -4.74 23.98 3.40
N PRO A 7 -5.36 23.39 2.37
CA PRO A 7 -6.31 22.30 2.58
C PRO A 7 -5.58 21.04 3.04
N ALA A 8 -6.12 20.43 4.09
CA ALA A 8 -5.73 19.20 4.78
C ALA A 8 -4.82 18.23 4.01
N ASP A 9 -3.54 18.19 4.40
CA ASP A 9 -2.62 17.08 4.16
C ASP A 9 -3.26 15.75 4.65
N GLY A 10 -3.76 14.92 3.74
CA GLY A 10 -4.31 13.61 4.12
C GLY A 10 -4.75 12.70 2.98
N ASP A 11 -5.14 13.27 1.83
CA ASP A 11 -5.72 12.51 0.71
C ASP A 11 -4.92 12.57 -0.60
N ASP A 12 -3.79 13.27 -0.63
CA ASP A 12 -2.93 13.29 -1.83
C ASP A 12 -2.11 12.00 -1.95
N TRP A 13 -2.06 11.46 -3.16
CA TRP A 13 -1.33 10.24 -3.45
C TRP A 13 0.17 10.49 -3.23
N PRO A 14 0.87 9.70 -2.38
CA PRO A 14 2.28 9.94 -2.15
C PRO A 14 3.04 9.77 -3.48
N ILE A 15 3.98 10.68 -3.71
CA ILE A 15 4.89 10.58 -4.85
C ILE A 15 5.74 9.32 -4.67
N PRO A 16 5.68 8.35 -5.61
CA PRO A 16 6.46 7.14 -5.49
C PRO A 16 7.96 7.43 -5.40
N PRO A 17 8.70 6.74 -4.52
CA PRO A 17 10.13 6.95 -4.34
C PRO A 17 10.94 6.63 -5.60
N ALA A 18 12.09 7.29 -5.75
CA ALA A 18 12.93 7.21 -6.95
C ALA A 18 13.26 5.77 -7.40
N TRP A 19 13.51 4.86 -6.45
CA TRP A 19 13.86 3.47 -6.75
C TRP A 19 12.75 2.69 -7.47
N MET A 20 11.47 3.07 -7.28
CA MET A 20 10.36 2.41 -7.99
C MET A 20 10.44 2.65 -9.50
N TRP A 21 10.95 3.81 -9.93
CA TRP A 21 11.10 4.15 -11.34
C TRP A 21 12.29 3.43 -12.01
N GLY A 22 13.18 2.84 -11.21
CA GLY A 22 14.28 2.00 -11.70
C GLY A 22 13.87 0.55 -11.96
N CYS A 23 12.65 0.14 -11.61
CA CYS A 23 12.14 -1.21 -11.79
C CYS A 23 10.95 -1.23 -12.77
N GLU A 24 11.13 -1.89 -13.91
CA GLU A 24 10.10 -1.98 -14.95
C GLU A 24 8.77 -2.56 -14.42
N GLY A 25 8.83 -3.61 -13.60
CA GLY A 25 7.65 -4.21 -12.98
C GLY A 25 6.91 -3.26 -12.03
N CYS A 26 7.63 -2.42 -11.28
CA CYS A 26 7.02 -1.37 -10.45
C CYS A 26 6.30 -0.33 -11.31
N VAL A 27 6.94 0.12 -12.40
CA VAL A 27 6.39 1.13 -13.31
C VAL A 27 5.13 0.64 -14.01
N GLU A 28 5.13 -0.59 -14.54
CA GLU A 28 3.98 -1.18 -15.22
C GLU A 28 2.78 -1.34 -14.27
N LEU A 29 3.03 -1.91 -13.08
CA LEU A 29 1.98 -2.15 -12.09
C LEU A 29 1.43 -0.84 -11.50
N TYR A 30 2.29 0.16 -11.28
CA TYR A 30 1.86 1.49 -10.82
C TYR A 30 1.01 2.20 -11.89
N SER A 31 1.43 2.14 -13.16
CA SER A 31 0.68 2.74 -14.26
C SER A 31 -0.69 2.08 -14.42
N THR A 32 -0.74 0.74 -14.40
CA THR A 32 -1.99 -0.03 -14.43
C THR A 32 -2.92 0.37 -13.28
N MET A 33 -2.38 0.46 -12.07
CA MET A 33 -3.13 0.89 -10.89
C MET A 33 -3.70 2.31 -11.07
N LYS A 34 -2.90 3.27 -11.56
CA LYS A 34 -3.36 4.65 -11.77
C LYS A 34 -4.41 4.74 -12.86
N SER A 35 -4.29 3.95 -13.93
CA SER A 35 -5.31 3.87 -14.99
C SER A 35 -6.64 3.35 -14.45
N LEU A 36 -6.62 2.23 -13.72
CA LEU A 36 -7.82 1.66 -13.10
C LEU A 36 -8.44 2.57 -12.03
N ALA A 37 -7.62 3.37 -11.33
CA ALA A 37 -8.11 4.33 -10.34
C ALA A 37 -8.75 5.58 -10.96
N ALA A 38 -8.46 5.86 -12.23
CA ALA A 38 -9.05 6.97 -12.98
C ALA A 38 -10.37 6.59 -13.67
N GLU A 39 -10.69 5.29 -13.75
CA GLU A 39 -11.95 4.84 -14.34
C GLU A 39 -13.13 5.24 -13.44
N PRO A 40 -14.24 5.75 -14.03
CA PRO A 40 -15.43 6.04 -13.26
C PRO A 40 -15.98 4.75 -12.65
N PRO A 41 -16.58 4.83 -11.44
CA PRO A 41 -17.20 3.66 -10.84
C PRO A 41 -18.28 3.09 -11.78
N PRO A 42 -18.44 1.76 -11.82
CA PRO A 42 -19.48 1.15 -12.64
C PRO A 42 -20.86 1.68 -12.22
N PRO A 43 -21.81 1.81 -13.16
CA PRO A 43 -23.16 2.24 -12.82
C PRO A 43 -23.79 1.24 -11.84
N PRO A 44 -24.69 1.71 -10.95
CA PRO A 44 -25.33 0.83 -9.97
C PRO A 44 -26.05 -0.33 -10.68
N GLY A 45 -25.72 -1.57 -10.30
CA GLY A 45 -26.28 -2.79 -10.88
C GLY A 45 -25.48 -3.37 -12.04
N ALA A 46 -24.38 -2.75 -12.47
CA ALA A 46 -23.41 -3.39 -13.35
C ALA A 46 -22.57 -4.43 -12.60
N ALA A 47 -22.07 -5.42 -13.34
CA ALA A 47 -21.11 -6.37 -12.78
C ALA A 47 -19.80 -5.64 -12.46
N GLU A 48 -19.26 -5.88 -11.26
CA GLU A 48 -17.93 -5.39 -10.88
C GLU A 48 -16.88 -5.94 -11.86
N PRO A 49 -15.93 -5.11 -12.32
CA PRO A 49 -14.88 -5.58 -13.21
C PRO A 49 -14.03 -6.64 -12.50
N ALA A 50 -13.56 -7.62 -13.28
CA ALA A 50 -12.72 -8.71 -12.78
C ALA A 50 -11.37 -8.22 -12.20
N GLU A 51 -10.90 -7.05 -12.66
CA GLU A 51 -9.73 -6.37 -12.15
C GLU A 51 -10.09 -4.90 -11.89
N GLY A 52 -9.76 -4.39 -10.71
CA GLY A 52 -9.99 -3.00 -10.33
C GLY A 52 -8.76 -2.41 -9.63
N ALA A 53 -8.81 -1.11 -9.32
CA ALA A 53 -7.68 -0.41 -8.70
C ALA A 53 -7.17 -1.11 -7.43
N GLY A 54 -8.06 -1.69 -6.62
CA GLY A 54 -7.69 -2.44 -5.41
C GLY A 54 -6.89 -3.72 -5.68
N SER A 55 -7.24 -4.50 -6.70
CA SER A 55 -6.46 -5.70 -7.06
C SER A 55 -5.11 -5.32 -7.66
N ALA A 56 -5.04 -4.25 -8.45
CA ALA A 56 -3.78 -3.70 -8.96
C ALA A 56 -2.87 -3.20 -7.82
N GLN A 57 -3.41 -2.52 -6.81
CA GLN A 57 -2.67 -2.14 -5.60
C GLN A 57 -2.09 -3.35 -4.87
N VAL A 58 -2.86 -4.45 -4.74
CA VAL A 58 -2.38 -5.70 -4.12
C VAL A 58 -1.23 -6.29 -4.93
N ARG A 59 -1.32 -6.31 -6.27
CA ARG A 59 -0.26 -6.81 -7.14
C ARG A 59 1.02 -5.99 -7.00
N LEU A 60 0.93 -4.66 -7.05
CA LEU A 60 2.08 -3.78 -6.85
C LEU A 60 2.73 -3.95 -5.47
N ALA A 61 1.91 -3.98 -4.41
CA ALA A 61 2.40 -4.21 -3.05
C ALA A 61 3.12 -5.56 -2.89
N ARG A 62 2.61 -6.61 -3.54
CA ARG A 62 3.23 -7.94 -3.55
C ARG A 62 4.57 -7.94 -4.28
N HIS A 63 4.63 -7.29 -5.44
CA HIS A 63 5.86 -7.17 -6.22
C HIS A 63 6.93 -6.43 -5.41
N ILE A 64 6.61 -5.25 -4.86
CA ILE A 64 7.54 -4.48 -4.01
C ILE A 64 7.98 -5.29 -2.79
N ALA A 65 7.05 -5.96 -2.10
CA ALA A 65 7.39 -6.77 -0.92
C ALA A 65 8.25 -8.01 -1.24
N ALA A 66 8.22 -8.49 -2.48
CA ALA A 66 9.02 -9.63 -2.93
C ALA A 66 10.42 -9.17 -3.37
N GLU A 67 10.48 -8.17 -4.26
CA GLU A 67 11.69 -7.79 -4.99
C GLU A 67 12.47 -6.63 -4.35
N HIS A 68 11.78 -5.76 -3.61
CA HIS A 68 12.34 -4.49 -3.07
C HIS A 68 12.30 -4.46 -1.54
N ARG A 69 12.71 -5.57 -0.90
CA ARG A 69 12.60 -5.73 0.56
C ARG A 69 13.44 -4.74 1.35
N ALA A 70 14.60 -4.35 0.83
CA ALA A 70 15.52 -3.44 1.51
C ALA A 70 15.03 -1.99 1.44
N GLU A 71 14.21 -1.68 0.43
CA GLU A 71 13.68 -0.36 0.13
C GLU A 71 12.30 -0.11 0.78
N LEU A 72 11.74 -1.11 1.45
CA LEU A 72 10.45 -0.98 2.15
C LEU A 72 10.51 0.09 3.24
N PRO A 73 9.56 1.05 3.27
CA PRO A 73 9.43 2.01 4.36
C PRO A 73 9.39 1.31 5.70
N ALA A 74 9.96 1.88 6.77
CA ALA A 74 9.83 1.30 8.11
C ALA A 74 8.35 1.17 8.52
N TYR A 75 8.06 0.34 9.52
CA TYR A 75 6.72 0.34 10.09
C TYR A 75 6.39 1.70 10.70
N ALA A 76 5.25 2.28 10.33
CA ALA A 76 4.79 3.55 10.87
C ALA A 76 4.03 3.33 12.19
N GLY A 77 4.47 3.96 13.29
CA GLY A 77 3.81 3.86 14.60
C GLY A 77 2.43 4.51 14.65
N SER A 78 2.14 5.46 13.75
CA SER A 78 0.83 6.07 13.56
C SER A 78 -0.16 5.19 12.80
N CYS A 79 0.30 4.11 12.15
CA CYS A 79 -0.57 3.20 11.40
C CYS A 79 -0.94 1.98 12.25
N THR A 80 -2.22 1.85 12.61
CA THR A 80 -2.74 0.74 13.43
C THR A 80 -2.39 -0.63 12.86
N ARG A 81 -2.47 -0.80 11.54
CA ARG A 81 -2.11 -2.06 10.87
C ARG A 81 -0.62 -2.37 10.96
N CYS A 82 0.25 -1.38 10.82
CA CYS A 82 1.68 -1.55 11.06
C CYS A 82 1.96 -2.02 12.50
N VAL A 83 1.30 -1.41 13.49
CA VAL A 83 1.41 -1.79 14.91
C VAL A 83 0.88 -3.20 15.14
N ASP A 84 -0.25 -3.57 14.52
CA ASP A 84 -0.82 -4.90 14.61
C ASP A 84 0.11 -5.98 14.05
N TYR A 85 0.68 -5.77 12.86
CA TYR A 85 1.61 -6.73 12.27
C TYR A 85 2.87 -6.89 13.14
N GLN A 86 3.45 -5.80 13.65
CA GLN A 86 4.57 -5.88 14.57
C GLN A 86 4.22 -6.67 15.84
N THR A 87 3.07 -6.36 16.45
CA THR A 87 2.61 -7.01 17.68
C THR A 87 2.34 -8.50 17.47
N ARG A 88 1.68 -8.87 16.38
CA ARG A 88 1.41 -10.26 16.01
C ARG A 88 2.69 -11.02 15.72
N THR A 89 3.61 -10.45 14.96
CA THR A 89 4.91 -11.08 14.68
C THR A 89 5.71 -11.30 15.96
N ALA A 90 5.77 -10.31 16.86
CA ALA A 90 6.45 -10.44 18.15
C ALA A 90 5.81 -11.53 19.02
N ARG A 91 4.48 -11.56 19.09
CA ARG A 91 3.71 -12.58 19.83
C ARG A 91 3.93 -13.97 19.26
N ASP A 92 3.83 -14.14 17.94
CA ASP A 92 4.00 -15.43 17.28
C ASP A 92 5.42 -15.97 17.52
N ARG A 93 6.44 -15.10 17.43
CA ARG A 93 7.83 -15.42 17.79
C ARG A 93 7.98 -15.87 19.24
N ALA A 94 7.38 -15.14 20.19
CA ALA A 94 7.44 -15.50 21.61
C ALA A 94 6.76 -16.84 21.92
N MET A 95 5.74 -17.21 21.14
CA MET A 95 5.04 -18.49 21.25
C MET A 95 5.69 -19.63 20.44
N GLY A 96 6.85 -19.39 19.79
CA GLY A 96 7.49 -20.37 18.92
C GLY A 96 6.68 -20.73 17.67
N ARG A 97 5.74 -19.87 17.27
CA ARG A 97 4.91 -20.04 16.06
C ARG A 97 5.61 -19.46 14.85
N SER A 98 5.26 -19.97 13.67
CA SER A 98 5.75 -19.42 12.40
C SER A 98 5.33 -17.95 12.24
N THR A 99 6.29 -17.07 11.95
CA THR A 99 6.06 -15.66 11.66
C THR A 99 5.91 -15.36 10.16
N LEU A 100 6.14 -16.35 9.30
CA LEU A 100 6.31 -16.16 7.86
C LEU A 100 5.14 -15.41 7.22
N THR A 101 3.91 -15.85 7.50
CA THR A 101 2.70 -15.24 6.95
C THR A 101 2.51 -13.81 7.47
N THR A 102 2.66 -13.59 8.78
CA THR A 102 2.49 -12.27 9.40
C THR A 102 3.54 -11.27 8.91
N GLU A 103 4.79 -11.70 8.75
CA GLU A 103 5.88 -10.89 8.20
C GLU A 103 5.71 -10.61 6.70
N GLN A 104 5.16 -11.56 5.93
CA GLN A 104 4.84 -11.33 4.53
C GLN A 104 3.72 -10.31 4.35
N LEU A 105 2.65 -10.42 5.14
CA LEU A 105 1.55 -9.44 5.14
C LEU A 105 2.01 -8.06 5.61
N GLY A 106 2.85 -8.00 6.66
CA GLY A 106 3.44 -6.76 7.14
C GLY A 106 4.31 -6.07 6.08
N ARG A 107 5.08 -6.84 5.29
CA ARG A 107 5.84 -6.29 4.15
C ARG A 107 4.96 -5.75 3.04
N GLN A 108 3.91 -6.48 2.65
CA GLN A 108 2.95 -6.02 1.63
C GLN A 108 2.23 -4.74 2.09
N HIS A 109 1.86 -4.67 3.37
CA HIS A 109 1.25 -3.48 3.93
C HIS A 109 2.22 -2.28 3.91
N ARG A 110 3.46 -2.46 4.38
CA ARG A 110 4.51 -1.42 4.31
C ARG A 110 4.78 -0.94 2.90
N ALA A 111 4.76 -1.84 1.92
CA ALA A 111 4.93 -1.49 0.52
C ALA A 111 3.88 -0.48 0.04
N ARG A 112 2.63 -0.59 0.51
CA ARG A 112 1.54 0.34 0.12
C ARG A 112 1.79 1.76 0.58
N HIS A 113 2.48 1.96 1.71
CA HIS A 113 2.85 3.31 2.17
C HIS A 113 3.76 4.05 1.17
N ALA A 114 4.44 3.34 0.27
CA ALA A 114 5.27 3.98 -0.75
C ALA A 114 4.46 4.61 -1.90
N PHE A 115 3.18 4.25 -2.07
CA PHE A 115 2.40 4.64 -3.24
C PHE A 115 0.90 4.86 -3.01
N VAL A 116 0.39 4.68 -1.79
CA VAL A 116 -1.02 4.92 -1.40
C VAL A 116 -1.08 5.76 -0.12
N PRO A 117 -2.01 6.73 0.00
CA PRO A 117 -2.21 7.49 1.23
C PRO A 117 -2.52 6.59 2.43
N HIS A 118 -2.12 7.02 3.63
CA HIS A 118 -2.35 6.27 4.86
C HIS A 118 -3.86 6.06 5.12
N SER A 119 -4.71 7.03 4.76
CA SER A 119 -6.17 6.99 4.90
C SER A 119 -6.81 5.83 4.12
N THR A 120 -6.29 5.53 2.93
CA THR A 120 -6.84 4.46 2.05
C THR A 120 -6.32 3.07 2.43
N VAL A 121 -5.18 2.99 3.12
CA VAL A 121 -4.54 1.71 3.50
C VAL A 121 -5.31 0.99 4.64
N HIS A 122 -6.28 1.64 5.28
CA HIS A 122 -7.13 1.05 6.32
C HIS A 122 -8.11 -0.02 5.81
N LEU A 123 -8.38 -0.08 4.50
CA LEU A 123 -9.47 -0.88 3.93
C LEU A 123 -9.16 -2.37 3.72
N LEU A 124 -7.98 -2.86 4.08
CA LEU A 124 -7.59 -4.27 3.94
C LEU A 124 -6.81 -4.80 5.15
#